data_AF-A0A356KQ24-F1
#
_entry.id   AF-A0A356KQ24-F1
#
_cell.length_a   1.000
_cell.length_b   1.000
_cell.length_c   1.000
_cell.angle_alpha   90.00
_cell.angle_beta   90.00
_cell.angle_gamma   90.00
#
_symmetry.space_group_name_H-M   'P 1'
#
loop_
_entity.id
_entity.type
_entity.pdbx_description
1 polymer ?
#
loop_
_entity_poly.entity_id
_entity_poly.type
_entity_poly.pdbx_seq_one_letter_code
_entity_poly.pdbx_strand_id
1 'polypeptide(L)'
;MADRVDFYFRQRVTEAELDLACELLEQADRDLAADIGIYGIVTGAVPTQHSPVPDLTVDLTSPTRAYDRLGQRIFIGTDQTVDCSVDLVGIPTAVATPGNERWLALFLRFDRQLSDPRTDGNAQQVYFRRDESFEIVVRQAPEGALGAGTKVALQQDELLICDLRLVHGQGQILDADIDLGRRQAFIFAEGDAVAVESGTWNTLQPLVETVQAALDETDAELTDHFTGAARRHPATAIDFAPHAFIAAVTVQAALVELLDKLLATAAGDPGSKRVGADAAAGTPHALGPGTVDSQLSQLLAWLNAHVGAISGAHNASAIAALPHNYVSATNVQAQLQEIVDDLESRSSTRGAALVGNATMSGSPHSLSSNSVRSHLTSLLSLLNGHINGGDHDARYYNVGSQVDDADTLDGQHASAFALAGHDHDGRYMRRTYLQSDVFAAGQSRVMTTLEDRPDLVTVSYNYLSSGVPQATTYIRGALTPDIRAWVTKQSASGDKDYQVTVQNLSSSELYINVAAYRVGT
;
A
#
# COMPACT_ATOMS: atom_id res chain seq x y z
N MET A 1 13.90 -87.07 6.63
CA MET A 1 14.07 -87.89 5.41
C MET A 1 14.60 -89.23 5.89
N ALA A 2 13.94 -90.35 5.56
CA ALA A 2 14.37 -91.66 6.01
C ALA A 2 15.68 -92.08 5.32
N ASP A 3 16.72 -92.36 6.09
CA ASP A 3 17.96 -92.95 5.56
C ASP A 3 17.68 -94.39 5.13
N ARG A 4 17.58 -94.63 3.81
CA ARG A 4 17.23 -95.94 3.25
C ARG A 4 18.48 -96.79 3.02
N VAL A 5 18.40 -98.08 3.40
CA VAL A 5 19.37 -99.11 3.02
C VAL A 5 18.87 -99.95 1.84
N ASP A 6 19.76 -100.26 0.90
CA ASP A 6 19.46 -101.10 -0.26
C ASP A 6 20.14 -102.47 -0.13
N PHE A 7 19.37 -103.54 -0.35
CA PHE A 7 19.88 -104.91 -0.42
C PHE A 7 20.12 -105.33 -1.87
N TYR A 8 21.19 -106.08 -2.13
CA TYR A 8 21.54 -106.53 -3.48
C TYR A 8 21.43 -108.04 -3.66
N PHE A 9 21.33 -108.46 -4.93
CA PHE A 9 21.12 -109.86 -5.29
C PHE A 9 22.21 -110.78 -4.71
N ARG A 10 21.80 -111.82 -3.98
CA ARG A 10 22.67 -112.80 -3.29
C ARG A 10 23.56 -112.24 -2.18
N GLN A 11 23.24 -111.06 -1.62
CA GLN A 11 23.85 -110.61 -0.38
C GLN A 11 23.53 -111.59 0.76
N ARG A 12 24.53 -111.93 1.57
CA ARG A 12 24.31 -112.51 2.90
C ARG A 12 24.16 -111.35 3.87
N VAL A 13 22.99 -111.24 4.51
CA VAL A 13 22.71 -110.15 5.44
C VAL A 13 23.05 -110.61 6.85
N THR A 14 23.82 -109.78 7.56
CA THR A 14 24.13 -109.94 8.98
C THR A 14 22.98 -109.44 9.84
N GLU A 15 22.95 -109.85 11.11
CA GLU A 15 22.02 -109.32 12.11
C GLU A 15 22.07 -107.78 12.15
N ALA A 16 23.27 -107.21 12.25
CA ALA A 16 23.47 -105.76 12.28
C ALA A 16 22.93 -105.03 11.05
N GLU A 17 22.99 -105.63 9.85
CA GLU A 17 22.45 -105.01 8.63
C GLU A 17 20.90 -105.04 8.60
N LEU A 18 20.27 -106.08 9.14
CA LEU A 18 18.81 -106.14 9.26
C LEU A 18 18.29 -105.23 10.38
N ASP A 19 18.97 -105.23 11.52
CA ASP A 19 18.63 -104.37 12.65
C ASP A 19 18.74 -102.90 12.26
N LEU A 20 19.79 -102.51 11.54
CA LEU A 20 19.94 -101.16 11.00
C LEU A 20 18.76 -100.77 10.09
N ALA A 21 18.32 -101.67 9.20
CA ALA A 21 17.20 -101.40 8.32
C ALA A 21 15.90 -101.13 9.10
N CYS A 22 15.65 -101.92 10.16
CA CYS A 22 14.49 -101.75 11.03
C CYS A 22 14.59 -100.49 11.89
N GLU A 23 15.76 -100.19 12.45
CA GLU A 23 16.00 -98.99 13.25
C GLU A 23 15.79 -97.70 12.43
N LEU A 24 16.26 -97.67 11.18
CA LEU A 24 16.08 -96.52 10.30
C LEU A 24 14.62 -96.32 9.86
N LEU A 25 13.88 -97.41 9.66
CA LEU A 25 12.44 -97.34 9.39
C LEU A 25 11.67 -96.79 10.60
N GLU A 26 11.96 -97.30 11.79
CA GLU A 26 11.32 -96.83 13.02
C GLU A 26 11.67 -95.38 13.33
N GLN A 27 12.91 -94.96 13.07
CA GLN A 27 13.31 -93.55 13.19
C GLN A 27 12.54 -92.65 12.22
N ALA A 28 12.30 -93.10 10.98
CA ALA A 28 11.52 -92.33 10.01
C ALA A 28 10.06 -92.12 10.45
N ASP A 29 9.43 -93.14 11.03
CA ASP A 29 8.06 -93.05 11.57
C ASP A 29 7.99 -92.08 12.75
N ARG A 30 9.01 -92.09 13.62
CA ARG A 30 9.15 -91.15 14.73
C ARG A 30 9.38 -89.71 14.26
N ASP A 31 10.27 -89.52 13.30
CA ASP A 31 10.56 -88.22 12.69
C ASP A 31 9.29 -87.64 12.08
N LEU A 32 8.46 -88.46 11.42
CA LEU A 32 7.18 -88.01 10.89
C LEU A 32 6.27 -87.46 11.99
N ALA A 33 6.12 -88.16 13.12
CA ALA A 33 5.30 -87.72 14.24
C ALA A 33 5.84 -86.41 14.85
N ALA A 34 7.16 -86.28 14.98
CA ALA A 34 7.82 -85.07 15.48
C ALA A 34 7.68 -83.88 14.51
N ASP A 35 7.86 -84.10 13.21
CA ASP A 35 7.80 -83.07 12.15
C ASP A 35 6.40 -82.45 12.04
N ILE A 36 5.33 -83.25 12.19
CA ILE A 36 3.94 -82.76 12.21
C ILE A 36 3.52 -82.25 13.60
N GLY A 37 4.44 -82.19 14.56
CA GLY A 37 4.25 -81.58 15.86
C GLY A 37 3.37 -82.39 16.82
N ILE A 38 3.23 -83.70 16.63
CA ILE A 38 2.46 -84.54 17.56
C ILE A 38 3.28 -84.76 18.84
N TYR A 39 2.84 -84.14 19.94
CA TYR A 39 3.50 -84.24 21.25
C TYR A 39 2.48 -84.17 22.40
N GLY A 40 2.53 -85.13 23.30
CA GLY A 40 1.68 -85.19 24.50
C GLY A 40 0.68 -86.34 24.50
N ILE A 41 -0.18 -86.36 25.53
CA ILE A 41 -1.22 -87.36 25.73
C ILE A 41 -2.42 -87.01 24.86
N VAL A 42 -2.67 -87.80 23.82
CA VAL A 42 -3.74 -87.60 22.83
C VAL A 42 -5.07 -88.07 23.39
N THR A 43 -5.10 -89.25 24.03
CA THR A 43 -6.29 -89.83 24.66
C THR A 43 -5.90 -90.67 25.88
N GLY A 44 -6.83 -90.88 26.82
CA GLY A 44 -6.65 -91.77 27.97
C GLY A 44 -5.73 -91.20 29.06
N ALA A 45 -5.23 -92.07 29.94
CA ALA A 45 -4.45 -91.74 31.14
C ALA A 45 -5.10 -90.64 31.97
N VAL A 46 -6.43 -90.62 32.08
CA VAL A 46 -7.13 -89.66 32.95
C VAL A 46 -7.03 -90.19 34.37
N PRO A 47 -6.35 -89.49 35.30
CA PRO A 47 -6.20 -89.92 36.67
C PRO A 47 -7.48 -89.68 37.47
N THR A 48 -7.84 -90.64 38.29
CA THR A 48 -8.93 -90.57 39.28
C THR A 48 -8.48 -91.19 40.60
N GLN A 49 -9.11 -90.79 41.70
CA GLN A 49 -8.91 -91.47 42.98
C GLN A 49 -9.18 -92.98 42.88
N HIS A 50 -8.39 -93.79 43.59
CA HIS A 50 -8.61 -95.23 43.60
C HIS A 50 -9.90 -95.60 44.33
N SER A 51 -10.67 -96.54 43.76
CA SER A 51 -11.96 -96.97 44.29
C SER A 51 -12.20 -98.46 44.00
N PRO A 52 -12.83 -99.22 44.92
CA PRO A 52 -13.48 -98.78 46.16
C PRO A 52 -12.58 -98.79 47.40
N VAL A 53 -11.33 -99.24 47.29
CA VAL A 53 -10.39 -99.31 48.42
C VAL A 53 -9.58 -98.01 48.44
N PRO A 54 -9.77 -97.12 49.42
CA PRO A 54 -8.98 -95.90 49.45
C PRO A 54 -7.57 -96.18 49.96
N ASP A 55 -6.57 -95.83 49.17
CA ASP A 55 -5.15 -95.95 49.49
C ASP A 55 -4.33 -94.90 48.72
N LEU A 56 -3.00 -94.97 48.83
CA LEU A 56 -2.08 -94.08 48.11
C LEU A 56 -1.86 -94.53 46.67
N THR A 57 -2.92 -94.92 45.97
CA THR A 57 -2.87 -95.22 44.53
C THR A 57 -3.78 -94.31 43.71
N VAL A 58 -3.47 -94.19 42.41
CA VAL A 58 -4.24 -93.43 41.42
C VAL A 58 -4.58 -94.35 40.26
N ASP A 59 -5.85 -94.34 39.86
CA ASP A 59 -6.31 -95.09 38.68
C ASP A 59 -6.19 -94.22 37.43
N LEU A 60 -5.66 -94.80 36.35
CA LEU A 60 -5.54 -94.17 35.04
C LEU A 60 -6.42 -94.90 34.03
N THR A 61 -7.27 -94.16 33.33
CA THR A 61 -8.14 -94.71 32.28
C THR A 61 -7.39 -95.12 31.02
N SER A 62 -7.90 -96.14 30.34
CA SER A 62 -7.44 -96.63 29.04
C SER A 62 -8.56 -96.57 27.97
N PRO A 63 -8.26 -96.68 26.66
CA PRO A 63 -6.93 -96.78 26.06
C PRO A 63 -6.17 -95.45 26.06
N THR A 64 -4.90 -95.49 26.45
CA THR A 64 -4.01 -94.32 26.37
C THR A 64 -3.25 -94.32 25.06
N ARG A 65 -3.21 -93.17 24.40
CA ARG A 65 -2.35 -92.90 23.25
C ARG A 65 -1.60 -91.62 23.52
N ALA A 66 -0.28 -91.67 23.47
CA ALA A 66 0.57 -90.50 23.67
C ALA A 66 1.80 -90.57 22.75
N TYR A 67 2.43 -89.42 22.56
CA TYR A 67 3.70 -89.30 21.83
C TYR A 67 4.66 -88.44 22.63
N ASP A 68 5.89 -88.92 22.82
CA ASP A 68 6.94 -88.13 23.44
C ASP A 68 7.58 -87.13 22.46
N ARG A 69 8.60 -86.39 22.90
CA ARG A 69 9.28 -85.39 22.05
C ARG A 69 10.09 -86.01 20.91
N LEU A 70 10.41 -87.30 21.01
CA LEU A 70 11.14 -88.05 20.00
C LEU A 70 10.18 -88.75 19.02
N GLY A 71 8.88 -88.47 19.10
CA GLY A 71 7.86 -89.10 18.24
C GLY A 71 7.59 -90.57 18.58
N GLN A 72 8.07 -91.07 19.72
CA GLN A 72 7.81 -92.44 20.15
C GLN A 72 6.36 -92.57 20.62
N ARG A 73 5.66 -93.56 20.08
CA ARG A 73 4.28 -93.83 20.45
C ARG A 73 4.23 -94.61 21.75
N ILE A 74 3.45 -94.11 22.70
CA ILE A 74 3.17 -94.78 23.98
C ILE A 74 1.72 -95.23 23.98
N PHE A 75 1.50 -96.53 24.17
CA PHE A 75 0.16 -97.14 24.17
C PHE A 75 -0.08 -97.93 25.46
N ILE A 76 -1.21 -97.64 26.12
CA ILE A 76 -1.68 -98.39 27.28
C ILE A 76 -3.03 -99.01 26.91
N GLY A 77 -3.10 -100.34 26.92
CA GLY A 77 -4.28 -101.09 26.49
C GLY A 77 -5.34 -101.31 27.58
N THR A 78 -4.96 -101.23 28.85
CA THR A 78 -5.84 -101.50 30.00
C THR A 78 -5.65 -100.43 31.07
N ASP A 79 -6.65 -100.27 31.94
CA ASP A 79 -6.56 -99.33 33.06
C ASP A 79 -5.36 -99.69 33.95
N GLN A 80 -4.75 -98.66 34.55
CA GLN A 80 -3.55 -98.81 35.39
C GLN A 80 -3.85 -98.28 36.79
N THR A 81 -3.43 -99.02 37.80
CA THR A 81 -3.44 -98.55 39.20
C THR A 81 -2.00 -98.28 39.61
N VAL A 82 -1.69 -97.03 39.93
CA VAL A 82 -0.32 -96.55 40.16
C VAL A 82 -0.09 -96.37 41.65
N ASP A 83 0.83 -97.15 42.23
CA ASP A 83 1.26 -96.97 43.62
C ASP A 83 2.09 -95.69 43.77
N CYS A 84 1.58 -94.76 44.57
CA CYS A 84 2.20 -93.47 44.85
C CYS A 84 2.81 -93.42 46.26
N SER A 85 2.89 -94.54 46.99
CA SER A 85 3.48 -94.61 48.34
C SER A 85 5.01 -94.55 48.35
N VAL A 86 5.64 -94.86 47.22
CA VAL A 86 7.08 -94.74 46.97
C VAL A 86 7.32 -94.06 45.62
N ASP A 87 8.46 -93.41 45.47
CA ASP A 87 8.91 -92.88 44.18
C ASP A 87 9.64 -93.96 43.34
N LEU A 88 10.08 -93.59 42.13
CA LEU A 88 10.80 -94.45 41.19
C LEU A 88 12.01 -95.17 41.80
N VAL A 89 12.68 -94.58 42.80
CA VAL A 89 13.88 -95.16 43.43
C VAL A 89 13.56 -95.88 44.74
N GLY A 90 12.27 -96.03 45.07
CA GLY A 90 11.78 -96.75 46.24
C GLY A 90 11.79 -95.92 47.53
N ILE A 91 11.94 -94.59 47.45
CA ILE A 91 11.91 -93.71 48.63
C ILE A 91 10.44 -93.40 48.99
N PRO A 92 10.04 -93.52 50.27
CA PRO A 92 8.68 -93.19 50.70
C PRO A 92 8.27 -91.75 50.34
N THR A 93 7.07 -91.59 49.80
CA THR A 93 6.47 -90.29 49.45
C THR A 93 5.77 -89.60 50.61
N ALA A 94 5.68 -90.27 51.76
CA ALA A 94 5.06 -89.75 52.96
C ALA A 94 5.66 -88.41 53.40
N VAL A 95 4.79 -87.45 53.73
CA VAL A 95 5.17 -86.16 54.31
C VAL A 95 5.43 -86.34 55.80
N ALA A 96 6.67 -86.10 56.23
CA ALA A 96 7.13 -86.44 57.58
C ALA A 96 6.85 -85.34 58.61
N THR A 97 6.77 -84.07 58.19
CA THR A 97 6.60 -82.94 59.11
C THR A 97 5.16 -82.45 59.14
N PRO A 98 4.51 -82.34 60.31
CA PRO A 98 3.20 -81.68 60.43
C PRO A 98 3.23 -80.24 59.90
N GLY A 99 2.21 -79.86 59.13
CA GLY A 99 2.11 -78.52 58.52
C GLY A 99 2.84 -78.36 57.18
N ASN A 100 3.48 -79.43 56.69
CA ASN A 100 4.09 -79.47 55.36
C ASN A 100 3.22 -80.20 54.34
N GLU A 101 3.58 -80.02 53.08
CA GLU A 101 3.08 -80.74 51.91
C GLU A 101 4.24 -81.24 51.03
N ARG A 102 3.95 -82.20 50.17
CA ARG A 102 4.84 -82.68 49.11
C ARG A 102 4.08 -82.85 47.82
N TRP A 103 4.69 -82.42 46.73
CA TRP A 103 4.16 -82.66 45.40
C TRP A 103 4.81 -83.88 44.76
N LEU A 104 3.97 -84.79 44.29
CA LEU A 104 4.37 -85.86 43.39
C LEU A 104 4.00 -85.49 41.96
N ALA A 105 4.69 -86.10 41.01
CA ALA A 105 4.34 -86.06 39.60
C ALA A 105 4.31 -87.47 39.05
N LEU A 106 3.20 -87.79 38.37
CA LEU A 106 3.03 -89.03 37.63
C LEU A 106 3.40 -88.75 36.19
N PHE A 107 4.46 -89.40 35.72
CA PHE A 107 4.94 -89.30 34.36
C PHE A 107 4.67 -90.58 33.58
N LEU A 108 4.41 -90.45 32.29
CA LEU A 108 4.35 -91.54 31.33
C LEU A 108 5.58 -91.46 30.43
N ARG A 109 6.33 -92.56 30.31
CA ARG A 109 7.45 -92.65 29.36
C ARG A 109 7.37 -93.90 28.51
N PHE A 110 7.99 -93.83 27.33
CA PHE A 110 8.18 -94.97 26.46
C PHE A 110 9.13 -95.98 27.11
N ASP A 111 8.82 -97.27 26.94
CA ASP A 111 9.71 -98.36 27.32
C ASP A 111 9.65 -99.46 26.27
N ARG A 112 10.55 -100.45 26.33
CA ARG A 112 10.48 -101.67 25.52
C ARG A 112 10.47 -102.91 26.39
N GLN A 113 9.47 -103.75 26.18
CA GLN A 113 9.44 -105.06 26.80
C GLN A 113 10.30 -106.03 25.98
N LEU A 114 11.44 -106.41 26.55
CA LEU A 114 12.30 -107.45 26.00
C LEU A 114 11.75 -108.83 26.40
N SER A 115 11.45 -109.68 25.42
CA SER A 115 10.92 -111.02 25.65
C SER A 115 11.47 -112.05 24.66
N ASP A 116 11.14 -113.34 24.86
CA ASP A 116 11.64 -114.46 24.06
C ASP A 116 13.18 -114.55 24.06
N PRO A 117 13.79 -114.90 25.22
CA PRO A 117 15.24 -115.07 25.32
C PRO A 117 15.71 -116.29 24.52
N ARG A 118 16.70 -116.09 23.66
CA ARG A 118 17.33 -117.11 22.83
C ARG A 118 18.84 -117.06 22.97
N THR A 119 19.52 -118.18 22.72
CA THR A 119 20.98 -118.23 22.67
C THR A 119 21.43 -118.02 21.22
N ASP A 120 22.26 -117.01 20.99
CA ASP A 120 22.80 -116.70 19.66
C ASP A 120 23.99 -117.60 19.27
N GLY A 121 24.57 -117.36 18.09
CA GLY A 121 25.74 -118.09 17.59
C GLY A 121 27.04 -117.86 18.39
N ASN A 122 27.07 -116.87 19.28
CA ASN A 122 28.19 -116.55 20.17
C ASN A 122 27.98 -117.07 21.61
N ALA A 123 26.96 -117.90 21.82
CA ALA A 123 26.53 -118.39 23.14
C ALA A 123 26.10 -117.28 24.12
N GLN A 124 25.70 -116.12 23.61
CA GLN A 124 25.10 -115.04 24.39
C GLN A 124 23.58 -115.17 24.39
N GLN A 125 22.96 -114.77 25.49
CA GLN A 125 21.51 -114.66 25.57
C GLN A 125 21.08 -113.33 24.94
N VAL A 126 20.21 -113.40 23.94
CA VAL A 126 19.61 -112.25 23.24
C VAL A 126 18.09 -112.34 23.33
N TYR A 127 17.40 -111.21 23.33
CA TYR A 127 15.93 -111.17 23.32
C TYR A 127 15.43 -110.98 21.90
N PHE A 128 14.67 -111.96 21.39
CA PHE A 128 14.20 -111.94 20.02
C PHE A 128 13.03 -110.96 19.80
N ARG A 129 12.26 -110.65 20.85
CA ARG A 129 11.16 -109.70 20.78
C ARG A 129 11.46 -108.45 21.60
N ARG A 130 11.19 -107.29 21.00
CA ARG A 130 11.30 -105.95 21.60
C ARG A 130 10.00 -105.20 21.34
N ASP A 131 8.97 -105.52 22.11
CA ASP A 131 7.64 -104.94 21.92
C ASP A 131 7.60 -103.53 22.53
N GLU A 132 6.94 -102.58 21.86
CA GLU A 132 6.67 -101.25 22.42
C GLU A 132 5.88 -101.38 23.72
N SER A 133 6.34 -100.68 24.76
CA SER A 133 5.76 -100.70 26.09
C SER A 133 5.75 -99.29 26.68
N PHE A 134 5.37 -99.20 27.94
CA PHE A 134 5.31 -97.96 28.69
C PHE A 134 5.78 -98.20 30.11
N GLU A 135 6.15 -97.11 30.78
CA GLU A 135 6.38 -97.09 32.21
C GLU A 135 5.69 -95.85 32.81
N ILE A 136 5.01 -96.05 33.93
CA ILE A 136 4.47 -94.95 34.72
C ILE A 136 5.41 -94.71 35.88
N VAL A 137 5.94 -93.49 35.94
CA VAL A 137 6.98 -93.09 36.86
C VAL A 137 6.40 -92.13 37.88
N VAL A 138 6.55 -92.47 39.17
CA VAL A 138 6.24 -91.56 40.28
C VAL A 138 7.52 -90.85 40.70
N ARG A 139 7.51 -89.51 40.66
CA ARG A 139 8.61 -88.67 41.15
C ARG A 139 8.11 -87.78 42.27
N GLN A 140 9.00 -87.43 43.18
CA GLN A 140 8.68 -86.58 44.31
C GLN A 140 9.56 -85.34 44.38
N ALA A 141 8.97 -84.22 44.78
CA ALA A 141 9.68 -82.99 45.08
C ALA A 141 10.08 -82.95 46.57
N PRO A 142 10.97 -82.03 46.97
CA PRO A 142 11.24 -81.77 48.37
C PRO A 142 9.96 -81.39 49.13
N GLU A 143 9.91 -81.77 50.40
CA GLU A 143 8.86 -81.34 51.32
C GLU A 143 8.98 -79.84 51.62
N GLY A 144 7.84 -79.13 51.65
CA GLY A 144 7.77 -77.70 51.94
C GLY A 144 6.56 -77.36 52.81
N ALA A 145 6.51 -76.14 53.35
CA ALA A 145 5.34 -75.69 54.11
C ALA A 145 4.07 -75.72 53.24
N LEU A 146 2.92 -76.00 53.85
CA LEU A 146 1.64 -76.08 53.15
C LEU A 146 1.34 -74.80 52.36
N GLY A 147 1.00 -74.94 51.08
CA GLY A 147 0.82 -73.85 50.12
C GLY A 147 2.12 -73.24 49.55
N ALA A 148 3.28 -73.71 49.97
CA ALA A 148 4.59 -73.27 49.50
C ALA A 148 5.47 -74.43 48.97
N GLY A 149 4.93 -75.65 48.89
CA GLY A 149 5.63 -76.78 48.30
C GLY A 149 5.89 -76.57 46.81
N THR A 150 7.05 -77.02 46.33
CA THR A 150 7.40 -76.94 44.91
C THR A 150 6.96 -78.19 44.18
N LYS A 151 6.41 -78.04 42.98
CA LYS A 151 6.09 -79.17 42.10
C LYS A 151 7.34 -79.78 41.47
N VAL A 152 7.25 -81.05 41.08
CA VAL A 152 8.33 -81.74 40.37
C VAL A 152 8.56 -81.06 39.00
N ALA A 153 9.82 -80.82 38.67
CA ALA A 153 10.22 -80.28 37.38
C ALA A 153 9.81 -81.23 36.24
N LEU A 154 9.35 -80.66 35.12
CA LEU A 154 9.04 -81.45 33.93
C LEU A 154 10.30 -82.16 33.42
N GLN A 155 10.16 -83.44 33.09
CA GLN A 155 11.23 -84.21 32.48
C GLN A 155 11.17 -84.08 30.96
N GLN A 156 12.32 -84.12 30.31
CA GLN A 156 12.40 -83.94 28.85
C GLN A 156 11.83 -85.14 28.09
N ASP A 157 12.06 -86.34 28.62
CA ASP A 157 11.76 -87.63 27.99
C ASP A 157 10.53 -88.32 28.61
N GLU A 158 9.77 -87.62 29.45
CA GLU A 158 8.59 -88.16 30.11
C GLU A 158 7.43 -87.16 30.02
N LEU A 159 6.20 -87.67 29.86
CA LEU A 159 4.98 -86.87 29.73
C LEU A 159 4.26 -86.77 31.07
N LEU A 160 4.04 -85.56 31.56
CA LEU A 160 3.31 -85.35 32.81
C LEU A 160 1.82 -85.68 32.64
N ILE A 161 1.35 -86.67 33.40
CA ILE A 161 -0.06 -87.06 33.49
C ILE A 161 -0.82 -86.13 34.44
N CYS A 162 -0.28 -85.97 35.66
CA CYS A 162 -0.80 -85.08 36.69
C CYS A 162 0.25 -84.81 37.77
N ASP A 163 -0.02 -83.77 38.55
CA ASP A 163 0.60 -83.56 39.84
C ASP A 163 -0.32 -84.08 40.94
N LEU A 164 0.26 -84.59 42.03
CA LEU A 164 -0.48 -85.00 43.22
C LEU A 164 0.03 -84.21 44.42
N ARG A 165 -0.88 -83.67 45.23
CA ARG A 165 -0.52 -83.01 46.49
C ARG A 165 -0.75 -83.95 47.67
N LEU A 166 0.32 -84.28 48.39
CA LEU A 166 0.26 -85.01 49.64
C LEU A 166 0.50 -84.07 50.83
N VAL A 167 -0.21 -84.29 51.94
CA VAL A 167 -0.01 -83.61 53.22
C VAL A 167 0.39 -84.59 54.33
N HIS A 168 0.87 -84.05 55.46
CA HIS A 168 1.28 -84.87 56.62
C HIS A 168 0.18 -85.83 57.10
N GLY A 169 0.54 -87.11 57.22
CA GLY A 169 -0.36 -88.16 57.71
C GLY A 169 -1.42 -88.61 56.72
N GLN A 170 -1.35 -88.19 55.46
CA GLN A 170 -2.27 -88.62 54.41
C GLN A 170 -2.08 -90.10 54.06
N GLY A 171 -3.16 -90.87 54.12
CA GLY A 171 -3.17 -92.31 53.82
C GLY A 171 -3.97 -92.71 52.57
N GLN A 172 -4.56 -91.75 51.88
CA GLN A 172 -5.32 -91.96 50.64
C GLN A 172 -5.17 -90.75 49.71
N ILE A 173 -5.25 -90.95 48.39
CA ILE A 173 -5.30 -89.88 47.39
C ILE A 173 -6.75 -89.66 46.95
N LEU A 174 -7.24 -88.42 47.05
CA LEU A 174 -8.58 -88.04 46.63
C LEU A 174 -8.53 -87.21 45.34
N ASP A 175 -9.67 -87.08 44.65
CA ASP A 175 -9.73 -86.26 43.42
C ASP A 175 -9.28 -84.79 43.65
N ALA A 176 -9.49 -84.26 44.86
CA ALA A 176 -9.05 -82.91 45.23
C ALA A 176 -7.52 -82.77 45.38
N ASP A 177 -6.80 -83.87 45.45
CA ASP A 177 -5.35 -83.92 45.52
C ASP A 177 -4.70 -84.04 44.13
N ILE A 178 -5.50 -84.36 43.10
CA ILE A 178 -5.08 -84.52 41.72
C ILE A 178 -5.16 -83.17 41.00
N ASP A 179 -4.02 -82.68 40.53
CA ASP A 179 -3.90 -81.43 39.79
C ASP A 179 -3.50 -81.71 38.32
N LEU A 180 -4.40 -81.34 37.41
CA LEU A 180 -4.25 -81.49 35.97
C LEU A 180 -3.71 -80.22 35.27
N GLY A 181 -3.46 -79.14 35.98
CA GLY A 181 -3.12 -77.83 35.40
C GLY A 181 -1.84 -77.80 34.58
N ARG A 182 -0.93 -78.78 34.78
CA ARG A 182 0.30 -78.94 33.99
C ARG A 182 0.32 -80.20 33.11
N ARG A 183 -0.78 -80.94 33.03
CA ARG A 183 -0.88 -82.15 32.22
C ARG A 183 -0.43 -81.87 30.79
N GLN A 184 0.49 -82.67 30.28
CA GLN A 184 1.01 -82.52 28.91
C GLN A 184 0.11 -83.24 27.91
N ALA A 185 -1.13 -82.74 27.78
CA ALA A 185 -2.08 -83.19 26.78
C ALA A 185 -1.71 -82.67 25.38
N PHE A 186 -1.99 -83.47 24.35
CA PHE A 186 -1.89 -83.02 22.96
C PHE A 186 -3.11 -82.14 22.62
N ILE A 187 -2.89 -80.97 22.03
CA ILE A 187 -3.95 -80.03 21.65
C ILE A 187 -4.05 -79.97 20.12
N PHE A 188 -5.20 -80.35 19.58
CA PHE A 188 -5.57 -79.98 18.20
C PHE A 188 -6.12 -78.56 18.24
N ALA A 189 -5.38 -77.58 17.72
CA ALA A 189 -5.94 -76.25 17.45
C ALA A 189 -6.54 -76.27 16.03
N GLU A 190 -7.87 -76.38 15.92
CA GLU A 190 -8.58 -76.01 14.69
C GLU A 190 -8.57 -74.48 14.53
N GLY A 191 -8.75 -73.96 13.32
CA GLY A 191 -8.70 -72.50 13.06
C GLY A 191 -9.65 -71.66 13.94
N ASP A 192 -10.72 -72.27 14.45
CA ASP A 192 -11.71 -71.65 15.33
C ASP A 192 -11.40 -71.83 16.82
N ALA A 193 -10.33 -72.57 17.17
CA ALA A 193 -9.92 -72.80 18.55
C ALA A 193 -9.22 -71.57 19.17
N VAL A 194 -8.91 -70.56 18.37
CA VAL A 194 -8.34 -69.27 18.82
C VAL A 194 -9.35 -68.17 18.53
N ALA A 195 -10.04 -67.74 19.58
CA ALA A 195 -11.02 -66.65 19.54
C ALA A 195 -10.42 -65.34 20.05
N VAL A 196 -10.99 -64.22 19.59
CA VAL A 196 -10.67 -62.89 20.10
C VAL A 196 -11.81 -62.44 21.00
N GLU A 197 -11.54 -62.26 22.30
CA GLU A 197 -12.54 -61.78 23.25
C GLU A 197 -12.77 -60.27 23.03
N SER A 198 -13.86 -59.95 22.34
CA SER A 198 -14.19 -58.59 21.90
C SER A 198 -14.74 -57.70 23.03
N GLY A 199 -15.09 -58.29 24.18
CA GLY A 199 -15.80 -57.61 25.27
C GLY A 199 -15.09 -56.40 25.91
N THR A 200 -13.82 -56.17 25.60
CA THR A 200 -13.04 -55.00 26.07
C THR A 200 -12.81 -53.93 25.01
N TRP A 201 -13.26 -54.17 23.78
CA TRP A 201 -13.00 -53.30 22.64
C TRP A 201 -14.06 -52.20 22.53
N ASN A 202 -13.61 -50.94 22.39
CA ASN A 202 -14.50 -49.77 22.32
C ASN A 202 -14.83 -49.31 20.88
N THR A 203 -14.14 -49.88 19.89
CA THR A 203 -14.23 -49.44 18.49
C THR A 203 -14.60 -50.61 17.60
N LEU A 204 -13.81 -51.66 17.68
CA LEU A 204 -14.04 -52.88 16.93
C LEU A 204 -15.15 -53.70 17.62
N GLN A 205 -16.18 -54.07 16.87
CA GLN A 205 -17.29 -54.93 17.21
C GLN A 205 -17.43 -56.06 16.15
N PRO A 206 -16.47 -57.00 16.10
CA PRO A 206 -16.45 -57.99 15.05
C PRO A 206 -17.69 -58.88 15.16
N LEU A 207 -18.34 -59.15 14.04
CA LEU A 207 -19.63 -59.86 14.01
C LEU A 207 -19.53 -61.29 14.56
N VAL A 208 -18.32 -61.86 14.55
CA VAL A 208 -17.95 -63.16 15.10
C VAL A 208 -16.59 -63.02 15.79
N GLU A 209 -16.37 -63.69 16.93
CA GLU A 209 -15.14 -63.61 17.73
C GLU A 209 -13.98 -64.44 17.15
N THR A 210 -13.77 -64.39 15.83
CA THR A 210 -12.62 -65.00 15.17
C THR A 210 -11.53 -63.95 14.92
N VAL A 211 -10.28 -64.41 14.80
CA VAL A 211 -9.14 -63.55 14.45
C VAL A 211 -9.37 -62.85 13.11
N GLN A 212 -9.96 -63.54 12.13
CA GLN A 212 -10.19 -62.96 10.80
C GLN A 212 -11.20 -61.79 10.85
N ALA A 213 -12.33 -61.98 11.53
CA ALA A 213 -13.35 -60.95 11.62
C ALA A 213 -12.85 -59.68 12.33
N ALA A 214 -11.99 -59.85 13.35
CA ALA A 214 -11.33 -58.74 14.03
C ALA A 214 -10.38 -57.94 13.11
N LEU A 215 -9.65 -58.62 12.22
CA LEU A 215 -8.76 -57.98 11.26
C LEU A 215 -9.52 -57.24 10.17
N ASP A 216 -10.59 -57.85 9.63
CA ASP A 216 -11.43 -57.23 8.61
C ASP A 216 -12.06 -55.93 9.10
N GLU A 217 -12.51 -55.91 10.35
CA GLU A 217 -13.07 -54.71 10.94
C GLU A 217 -12.02 -53.64 11.24
N THR A 218 -10.81 -54.05 11.63
CA THR A 218 -9.68 -53.12 11.77
C THR A 218 -9.38 -52.42 10.44
N ASP A 219 -9.39 -53.18 9.34
CA ASP A 219 -9.13 -52.63 8.00
C ASP A 219 -10.25 -51.69 7.54
N ALA A 220 -11.50 -52.07 7.77
CA ALA A 220 -12.66 -51.22 7.48
C ALA A 220 -12.59 -49.89 8.24
N GLU A 221 -12.30 -49.96 9.53
CA GLU A 221 -12.23 -48.79 10.41
C GLU A 221 -11.07 -47.86 10.04
N LEU A 222 -9.89 -48.39 9.69
CA LEU A 222 -8.77 -47.58 9.18
C LEU A 222 -9.11 -46.94 7.83
N THR A 223 -9.76 -47.69 6.93
CA THR A 223 -10.20 -47.17 5.63
C THR A 223 -11.19 -46.03 5.81
N ASP A 224 -12.16 -46.18 6.70
CA ASP A 224 -13.16 -45.16 6.99
C ASP A 224 -12.54 -43.91 7.65
N HIS A 225 -11.53 -44.06 8.51
CA HIS A 225 -10.79 -42.93 9.07
C HIS A 225 -10.03 -42.16 7.99
N PHE A 226 -9.28 -42.84 7.11
CA PHE A 226 -8.48 -42.20 6.07
C PHE A 226 -9.30 -41.59 4.92
N THR A 227 -10.45 -42.18 4.59
CA THR A 227 -11.40 -41.59 3.63
C THR A 227 -12.28 -40.51 4.26
N GLY A 228 -12.26 -40.41 5.59
CA GLY A 228 -13.13 -39.53 6.36
C GLY A 228 -14.59 -39.98 6.35
N ALA A 229 -14.91 -41.24 6.07
CA ALA A 229 -16.26 -41.76 6.26
C ALA A 229 -16.65 -41.84 7.75
N ALA A 230 -15.68 -42.11 8.63
CA ALA A 230 -15.87 -42.17 10.08
C ALA A 230 -14.70 -41.53 10.86
N ARG A 231 -14.90 -41.33 12.18
CA ARG A 231 -13.90 -40.84 13.16
C ARG A 231 -13.05 -39.64 12.72
N ARG A 232 -13.67 -38.69 12.02
CA ARG A 232 -13.03 -37.41 11.66
C ARG A 232 -12.58 -36.67 12.91
N HIS A 233 -11.42 -36.02 12.82
CA HIS A 233 -10.93 -35.15 13.89
C HIS A 233 -11.73 -33.83 13.90
N PRO A 234 -12.20 -33.34 15.06
CA PRO A 234 -12.73 -31.98 15.15
C PRO A 234 -11.61 -30.98 14.84
N ALA A 235 -11.95 -29.82 14.28
CA ALA A 235 -10.96 -28.79 13.95
C ALA A 235 -10.19 -28.24 15.18
N THR A 236 -10.70 -28.46 16.40
CA THR A 236 -9.99 -28.21 17.65
C THR A 236 -8.81 -29.16 17.89
N ALA A 237 -8.82 -30.35 17.29
CA ALA A 237 -7.80 -31.37 17.44
C ALA A 237 -6.82 -31.42 16.25
N ILE A 238 -6.99 -30.52 15.27
CA ILE A 238 -6.06 -30.39 14.15
C ILE A 238 -5.10 -29.26 14.47
N ASP A 239 -3.85 -29.62 14.69
CA ASP A 239 -2.77 -28.67 14.95
C ASP A 239 -2.59 -27.73 13.75
N PHE A 240 -2.42 -26.46 14.06
CA PHE A 240 -2.11 -25.41 13.12
C PHE A 240 -0.81 -24.76 13.58
N ALA A 241 0.21 -24.74 12.73
CA ALA A 241 1.45 -24.06 13.04
C ALA A 241 1.19 -22.54 13.04
N PRO A 242 1.36 -21.84 14.18
CA PRO A 242 1.16 -20.40 14.23
C PRO A 242 2.07 -19.69 13.22
N HIS A 243 1.52 -18.67 12.57
CA HIS A 243 2.27 -17.77 11.71
C HIS A 243 2.32 -16.40 12.40
N ALA A 244 3.28 -15.53 12.05
CA ALA A 244 3.42 -14.19 12.66
C ALA A 244 2.10 -13.41 12.79
N PHE A 245 1.14 -13.65 11.88
CA PHE A 245 -0.18 -13.04 11.92
C PHE A 245 -1.22 -13.75 12.81
N ILE A 246 -1.10 -15.04 13.11
CA ILE A 246 -2.08 -15.86 13.83
C ILE A 246 -1.35 -16.66 14.92
N ALA A 247 -1.68 -16.42 16.18
CA ALA A 247 -1.03 -17.06 17.33
C ALA A 247 -1.68 -18.40 17.73
N ALA A 248 -2.93 -18.65 17.30
CA ALA A 248 -3.65 -19.88 17.57
C ALA A 248 -2.93 -21.11 17.02
N VAL A 249 -3.01 -22.20 17.78
CA VAL A 249 -2.32 -23.49 17.51
C VAL A 249 -3.24 -24.57 16.96
N THR A 250 -4.52 -24.28 16.77
CA THR A 250 -5.50 -25.23 16.19
C THR A 250 -6.22 -24.57 15.03
N VAL A 251 -6.68 -25.37 14.06
CA VAL A 251 -7.36 -24.85 12.86
C VAL A 251 -8.58 -24.01 13.23
N GLN A 252 -9.40 -24.46 14.19
CA GLN A 252 -10.58 -23.72 14.60
C GLN A 252 -10.22 -22.37 15.21
N ALA A 253 -9.27 -22.34 16.16
CA ALA A 253 -8.87 -21.10 16.82
C ALA A 253 -8.20 -20.14 15.84
N ALA A 254 -7.42 -20.65 14.89
CA ALA A 254 -6.78 -19.86 13.83
C ALA A 254 -7.80 -19.18 12.92
N LEU A 255 -8.89 -19.87 12.54
CA LEU A 255 -9.95 -19.29 11.73
C LEU A 255 -10.70 -18.18 12.46
N VAL A 256 -10.99 -18.38 13.75
CA VAL A 256 -11.64 -17.36 14.60
C VAL A 256 -10.74 -16.14 14.74
N GLU A 257 -9.46 -16.34 15.08
CA GLU A 257 -8.50 -15.25 15.22
C GLU A 257 -8.29 -14.48 13.91
N LEU A 258 -8.22 -15.17 12.76
CA LEU A 258 -8.16 -14.56 11.42
C LEU A 258 -9.35 -13.63 11.19
N LEU A 259 -10.57 -14.12 11.47
CA LEU A 259 -11.79 -13.34 11.29
C LEU A 259 -11.79 -12.10 12.18
N ASP A 260 -11.46 -12.25 13.46
CA ASP A 260 -11.40 -11.14 14.42
C ASP A 260 -10.37 -10.08 13.98
N LYS A 261 -9.20 -10.50 13.50
CA LYS A 261 -8.15 -9.59 13.02
C LYS A 261 -8.53 -8.88 11.72
N LEU A 262 -9.29 -9.50 10.83
CA LEU A 262 -9.79 -8.84 9.62
C LEU A 262 -10.97 -7.90 9.89
N LEU A 263 -11.76 -8.15 10.94
CA LEU A 263 -12.86 -7.28 11.38
C LEU A 263 -12.42 -6.12 12.28
N ALA A 264 -11.17 -6.14 12.76
CA ALA A 264 -10.64 -5.11 13.64
C ALA A 264 -10.77 -3.71 13.02
N THR A 265 -11.32 -2.76 13.78
CA THR A 265 -11.41 -1.34 13.42
C THR A 265 -10.54 -0.46 14.30
N ALA A 266 -9.69 -1.07 15.14
CA ALA A 266 -8.80 -0.37 16.05
C ALA A 266 -7.84 0.54 15.28
N ALA A 267 -7.77 1.81 15.67
CA ALA A 267 -6.85 2.76 15.07
C ALA A 267 -5.40 2.26 15.16
N GLY A 268 -4.65 2.37 14.07
CA GLY A 268 -3.26 1.91 14.00
C GLY A 268 -3.08 0.44 13.58
N ASP A 269 -4.09 -0.42 13.73
CA ASP A 269 -4.04 -1.82 13.25
C ASP A 269 -5.42 -2.35 12.79
N PRO A 270 -6.19 -1.61 11.96
CA PRO A 270 -7.45 -2.13 11.44
C PRO A 270 -7.19 -3.25 10.43
N GLY A 271 -8.16 -4.14 10.25
CA GLY A 271 -8.08 -5.24 9.28
C GLY A 271 -7.88 -4.75 7.83
N SER A 272 -8.32 -3.53 7.50
CA SER A 272 -8.06 -2.89 6.20
C SER A 272 -6.57 -2.68 5.89
N LYS A 273 -5.68 -2.67 6.90
CA LYS A 273 -4.22 -2.70 6.70
C LYS A 273 -3.69 -4.04 6.20
N ARG A 274 -4.53 -5.06 6.18
CA ARG A 274 -4.15 -6.45 5.86
C ARG A 274 -4.81 -6.93 4.57
N VAL A 275 -5.91 -6.29 4.16
CA VAL A 275 -6.59 -6.57 2.89
C VAL A 275 -5.83 -5.90 1.76
N GLY A 276 -5.21 -6.69 0.91
CA GLY A 276 -4.57 -6.23 -0.32
C GLY A 276 -5.60 -5.72 -1.33
N ALA A 277 -5.26 -4.64 -2.02
CA ALA A 277 -6.02 -4.03 -3.09
C ALA A 277 -5.09 -3.81 -4.30
N ASP A 278 -5.61 -4.15 -5.48
CA ASP A 278 -4.89 -3.95 -6.73
C ASP A 278 -4.72 -2.46 -7.05
N ALA A 279 -3.79 -2.14 -7.95
CA ALA A 279 -3.62 -0.80 -8.45
C ALA A 279 -4.90 -0.33 -9.17
N ALA A 280 -5.30 0.92 -8.93
CA ALA A 280 -6.38 1.56 -9.68
C ALA A 280 -5.77 2.65 -10.57
N ALA A 281 -5.78 2.40 -11.88
CA ALA A 281 -5.38 3.41 -12.85
C ALA A 281 -6.37 4.58 -12.85
N GLY A 282 -5.86 5.80 -12.95
CA GLY A 282 -6.68 7.00 -12.97
C GLY A 282 -5.87 8.24 -13.36
N THR A 283 -6.57 9.26 -13.84
CA THR A 283 -6.03 10.59 -14.14
C THR A 283 -6.89 11.64 -13.45
N PRO A 284 -6.30 12.64 -12.76
CA PRO A 284 -4.87 12.93 -12.65
C PRO A 284 -4.09 12.03 -11.67
N HIS A 285 -4.77 11.25 -10.83
CA HIS A 285 -4.13 10.42 -9.81
C HIS A 285 -4.46 8.93 -10.01
N ALA A 286 -3.43 8.09 -9.95
CA ALA A 286 -3.54 6.64 -9.94
C ALA A 286 -3.16 6.12 -8.55
N LEU A 287 -3.90 5.13 -8.05
CA LEU A 287 -3.59 4.44 -6.80
C LEU A 287 -2.65 3.27 -7.10
N GLY A 288 -1.50 3.23 -6.43
CA GLY A 288 -0.60 2.07 -6.49
C GLY A 288 -1.20 0.85 -5.79
N PRO A 289 -0.71 -0.37 -6.08
CA PRO A 289 -1.14 -1.55 -5.34
C PRO A 289 -0.71 -1.42 -3.87
N GLY A 290 -1.54 -1.91 -2.95
CA GLY A 290 -1.30 -1.72 -1.53
C GLY A 290 -2.38 -2.36 -0.68
N THR A 291 -2.59 -1.83 0.52
CA THR A 291 -3.70 -2.23 1.39
C THR A 291 -4.87 -1.28 1.20
N VAL A 292 -6.10 -1.72 1.50
CA VAL A 292 -7.29 -0.85 1.45
C VAL A 292 -7.09 0.42 2.28
N ASP A 293 -6.48 0.30 3.47
CA ASP A 293 -6.16 1.43 4.34
C ASP A 293 -5.19 2.43 3.68
N SER A 294 -4.14 1.92 3.03
CA SER A 294 -3.14 2.76 2.36
C SER A 294 -3.72 3.54 1.18
N GLN A 295 -4.57 2.89 0.37
CA GLN A 295 -5.21 3.53 -0.78
C GLN A 295 -6.25 4.56 -0.34
N LEU A 296 -7.05 4.27 0.69
CA LEU A 296 -8.02 5.23 1.25
C LEU A 296 -7.31 6.44 1.86
N SER A 297 -6.21 6.22 2.58
CA SER A 297 -5.37 7.30 3.12
C SER A 297 -4.84 8.20 2.01
N GLN A 298 -4.42 7.62 0.88
CA GLN A 298 -3.94 8.36 -0.28
C GLN A 298 -5.06 9.17 -0.96
N LEU A 299 -6.26 8.59 -1.13
CA LEU A 299 -7.45 9.30 -1.63
C LEU A 299 -7.82 10.48 -0.73
N LEU A 300 -7.85 10.27 0.59
CA LEU A 300 -8.17 11.33 1.54
C LEU A 300 -7.13 12.46 1.50
N ALA A 301 -5.85 12.12 1.35
CA ALA A 301 -4.80 13.11 1.17
C ALA A 301 -5.00 13.94 -0.11
N TRP A 302 -5.37 13.32 -1.23
CA TRP A 302 -5.68 14.05 -2.47
C TRP A 302 -6.92 14.93 -2.33
N LEU A 303 -7.98 14.46 -1.68
CA LEU A 303 -9.17 15.25 -1.44
C LEU A 303 -8.87 16.47 -0.57
N ASN A 304 -8.15 16.28 0.53
CA ASN A 304 -7.75 17.38 1.41
C ASN A 304 -6.86 18.38 0.69
N ALA A 305 -5.96 17.92 -0.18
CA ALA A 305 -5.15 18.78 -1.02
C ALA A 305 -6.00 19.55 -2.04
N HIS A 306 -6.97 18.90 -2.69
CA HIS A 306 -7.86 19.55 -3.67
C HIS A 306 -8.72 20.64 -3.03
N VAL A 307 -9.34 20.36 -1.87
CA VAL A 307 -10.20 21.32 -1.16
C VAL A 307 -9.41 22.53 -0.64
N GLY A 308 -8.13 22.34 -0.28
CA GLY A 308 -7.27 23.38 0.27
C GLY A 308 -6.43 24.17 -0.74
N ALA A 309 -6.42 23.80 -2.02
CA ALA A 309 -5.49 24.37 -3.00
C ALA A 309 -6.12 25.37 -3.99
N ILE A 310 -5.32 26.37 -4.38
CA ILE A 310 -5.60 27.24 -5.54
C ILE A 310 -5.21 26.53 -6.86
N SER A 311 -4.20 25.64 -6.82
CA SER A 311 -3.81 24.79 -7.95
C SER A 311 -4.72 23.55 -8.03
N GLY A 312 -5.31 23.28 -9.19
CA GLY A 312 -6.35 22.24 -9.34
C GLY A 312 -7.78 22.76 -9.17
N ALA A 313 -7.95 24.08 -9.01
CA ALA A 313 -9.25 24.73 -9.16
C ALA A 313 -9.85 24.39 -10.53
N HIS A 314 -11.18 24.24 -10.54
CA HIS A 314 -11.90 23.97 -11.79
C HIS A 314 -11.76 25.19 -12.72
N ASN A 315 -11.47 24.95 -14.00
CA ASN A 315 -11.54 26.02 -15.00
C ASN A 315 -12.92 26.69 -14.92
N ALA A 316 -12.99 28.02 -15.01
CA ALA A 316 -14.27 28.74 -14.92
C ALA A 316 -15.29 28.27 -15.97
N SER A 317 -14.83 27.72 -17.10
CA SER A 317 -15.67 27.09 -18.13
C SER A 317 -16.33 25.78 -17.68
N ALA A 318 -15.77 25.10 -16.69
CA ALA A 318 -16.30 23.87 -16.10
C ALA A 318 -17.22 24.13 -14.89
N ILE A 319 -17.33 25.37 -14.43
CA ILE A 319 -18.21 25.77 -13.32
C ILE A 319 -19.54 26.23 -13.92
N ALA A 320 -20.59 25.44 -13.72
CA ALA A 320 -21.93 25.77 -14.19
C ALA A 320 -22.47 27.04 -13.51
N ALA A 321 -23.17 27.86 -14.28
CA ALA A 321 -23.85 29.06 -13.81
C ALA A 321 -25.25 29.09 -14.44
N LEU A 322 -26.26 29.48 -13.66
CA LEU A 322 -27.62 29.62 -14.20
C LEU A 322 -27.72 30.91 -15.03
N PRO A 323 -28.36 30.87 -16.21
CA PRO A 323 -28.69 32.09 -16.94
C PRO A 323 -29.55 33.04 -16.10
N HIS A 324 -29.41 34.34 -16.34
CA HIS A 324 -30.26 35.39 -15.76
C HIS A 324 -30.73 36.37 -16.84
N ASN A 325 -31.54 37.37 -16.48
CA ASN A 325 -32.28 38.25 -17.42
C ASN A 325 -31.47 38.78 -18.62
N TYR A 326 -30.18 39.06 -18.46
CA TYR A 326 -29.33 39.68 -19.48
C TYR A 326 -28.05 38.88 -19.78
N VAL A 327 -27.91 37.68 -19.21
CA VAL A 327 -26.76 36.79 -19.43
C VAL A 327 -27.30 35.39 -19.64
N SER A 328 -27.09 34.88 -20.84
CA SER A 328 -27.66 33.63 -21.35
C SER A 328 -26.71 32.44 -21.19
N ALA A 329 -25.42 32.68 -21.05
CA ALA A 329 -24.42 31.64 -20.91
C ALA A 329 -24.60 30.80 -19.62
N THR A 330 -24.16 29.53 -19.67
CA THR A 330 -24.42 28.52 -18.64
C THR A 330 -23.19 28.10 -17.84
N ASN A 331 -22.06 28.80 -18.00
CA ASN A 331 -20.86 28.60 -17.19
C ASN A 331 -20.18 29.94 -16.88
N VAL A 332 -19.41 29.99 -15.80
CA VAL A 332 -18.84 31.23 -15.26
C VAL A 332 -17.96 31.96 -16.29
N GLN A 333 -17.13 31.22 -17.04
CA GLN A 333 -16.25 31.84 -18.05
C GLN A 333 -17.06 32.52 -19.15
N ALA A 334 -18.04 31.81 -19.72
CA ALA A 334 -18.86 32.31 -20.81
C ALA A 334 -19.77 33.46 -20.35
N GLN A 335 -20.28 33.42 -19.11
CA GLN A 335 -21.02 34.55 -18.55
C GLN A 335 -20.15 35.80 -18.38
N LEU A 336 -18.90 35.66 -17.91
CA LEU A 336 -17.98 36.79 -17.81
C LEU A 336 -17.65 37.38 -19.19
N GLN A 337 -17.45 36.53 -20.19
CA GLN A 337 -17.23 36.94 -21.58
C GLN A 337 -18.45 37.68 -22.13
N GLU A 338 -19.66 37.15 -21.93
CA GLU A 338 -20.91 37.81 -22.32
C GLU A 338 -21.08 39.18 -21.64
N ILE A 339 -20.77 39.30 -20.35
CA ILE A 339 -20.83 40.59 -19.64
C ILE A 339 -19.85 41.61 -20.23
N VAL A 340 -18.61 41.20 -20.54
CA VAL A 340 -17.61 42.08 -21.16
C VAL A 340 -18.05 42.52 -22.55
N ASP A 341 -18.50 41.58 -23.39
CA ASP A 341 -19.03 41.88 -24.72
C ASP A 341 -20.24 42.82 -24.65
N ASP A 342 -21.08 42.67 -23.62
CA ASP A 342 -22.26 43.49 -23.41
C ASP A 342 -21.88 44.91 -23.03
N LEU A 343 -20.91 45.08 -22.14
CA LEU A 343 -20.39 46.40 -21.75
C LEU A 343 -19.75 47.15 -22.92
N GLU A 344 -19.06 46.45 -23.83
CA GLU A 344 -18.44 47.04 -25.03
C GLU A 344 -19.43 47.27 -26.19
N SER A 345 -20.64 46.72 -26.09
CA SER A 345 -21.61 46.74 -27.18
C SER A 345 -22.07 48.15 -27.55
N ARG A 346 -22.09 48.43 -28.87
CA ARG A 346 -22.70 49.64 -29.45
C ARG A 346 -24.19 49.47 -29.78
N SER A 347 -24.77 48.30 -29.49
CA SER A 347 -26.19 48.03 -29.71
C SER A 347 -27.07 48.92 -28.82
N SER A 348 -28.22 49.35 -29.32
CA SER A 348 -29.19 50.13 -28.54
C SER A 348 -29.88 49.34 -27.44
N THR A 349 -29.72 48.02 -27.40
CA THR A 349 -30.34 47.11 -26.42
C THR A 349 -29.34 46.50 -25.42
N ARG A 350 -28.05 46.82 -25.51
CA ARG A 350 -26.96 46.30 -24.64
C ARG A 350 -26.07 47.45 -24.11
N GLY A 351 -25.04 47.13 -23.34
CA GLY A 351 -24.04 48.08 -22.83
C GLY A 351 -24.66 49.21 -22.03
N ALA A 352 -24.40 50.45 -22.45
CA ALA A 352 -24.95 51.65 -21.79
C ALA A 352 -26.48 51.65 -21.70
N ALA A 353 -27.19 50.85 -22.51
CA ALA A 353 -28.65 50.68 -22.41
C ALA A 353 -29.09 49.82 -21.22
N LEU A 354 -28.19 48.99 -20.67
CA LEU A 354 -28.43 48.10 -19.53
C LEU A 354 -27.70 48.56 -18.26
N VAL A 355 -26.64 49.37 -18.39
CA VAL A 355 -25.93 49.97 -17.24
C VAL A 355 -26.83 51.02 -16.59
N GLY A 356 -27.34 50.71 -15.40
CA GLY A 356 -28.16 51.63 -14.61
C GLY A 356 -27.36 52.84 -14.13
N ASN A 357 -27.99 54.02 -14.18
CA ASN A 357 -27.52 55.25 -13.58
C ASN A 357 -28.56 55.80 -12.62
N ALA A 358 -28.10 56.35 -11.50
CA ALA A 358 -28.98 56.93 -10.49
C ALA A 358 -29.64 58.23 -11.00
N THR A 359 -30.71 58.66 -10.35
CA THR A 359 -31.32 59.98 -10.63
C THR A 359 -30.28 61.09 -10.43
N MET A 360 -30.20 62.03 -11.38
CA MET A 360 -29.38 63.24 -11.28
C MET A 360 -30.29 64.46 -11.19
N SER A 361 -30.33 65.08 -10.01
CA SER A 361 -31.13 66.27 -9.77
C SER A 361 -30.40 67.53 -10.25
N GLY A 362 -31.13 68.43 -10.91
CA GLY A 362 -30.63 69.71 -11.42
C GLY A 362 -31.76 70.70 -11.71
N SER A 363 -31.39 71.98 -11.84
CA SER A 363 -32.29 73.07 -12.27
C SER A 363 -31.63 73.79 -13.46
N PRO A 364 -32.33 73.99 -14.59
CA PRO A 364 -33.76 73.74 -14.80
C PRO A 364 -34.13 72.27 -15.11
N HIS A 365 -33.18 71.38 -15.36
CA HIS A 365 -33.45 69.99 -15.78
C HIS A 365 -32.84 68.95 -14.85
N SER A 366 -33.58 67.86 -14.63
CA SER A 366 -33.16 66.66 -13.89
C SER A 366 -33.28 65.41 -14.77
N LEU A 367 -32.44 64.41 -14.53
CA LEU A 367 -32.47 63.10 -15.21
C LEU A 367 -32.96 62.03 -14.22
N SER A 368 -34.04 61.30 -14.52
CA SER A 368 -34.56 60.22 -13.67
C SER A 368 -33.66 58.97 -13.71
N SER A 369 -33.65 58.16 -12.64
CA SER A 369 -32.90 56.89 -12.62
C SER A 369 -33.28 56.00 -13.80
N ASN A 370 -32.32 55.72 -14.67
CA ASN A 370 -32.50 54.94 -15.89
C ASN A 370 -31.11 54.50 -16.40
N SER A 371 -31.02 53.87 -17.56
CA SER A 371 -29.72 53.50 -18.11
C SER A 371 -28.88 54.71 -18.54
N VAL A 372 -27.55 54.55 -18.59
CA VAL A 372 -26.61 55.57 -19.07
C VAL A 372 -27.00 56.08 -20.46
N ARG A 373 -27.41 55.19 -21.37
CA ARG A 373 -27.90 55.57 -22.71
C ARG A 373 -29.15 56.45 -22.62
N SER A 374 -30.08 56.15 -21.72
CA SER A 374 -31.30 56.94 -21.52
C SER A 374 -30.99 58.35 -21.00
N HIS A 375 -30.01 58.47 -20.11
CA HIS A 375 -29.51 59.77 -19.62
C HIS A 375 -28.89 60.61 -20.74
N LEU A 376 -27.97 60.04 -21.53
CA LEU A 376 -27.35 60.73 -22.66
C LEU A 376 -28.37 61.13 -23.73
N THR A 377 -29.36 60.27 -23.99
CA THR A 377 -30.45 60.58 -24.93
C THR A 377 -31.28 61.76 -24.42
N SER A 378 -31.62 61.78 -23.13
CA SER A 378 -32.33 62.89 -22.50
C SER A 378 -31.52 64.18 -22.55
N LEU A 379 -30.22 64.15 -22.24
CA LEU A 379 -29.33 65.31 -22.33
C LEU A 379 -29.19 65.85 -23.76
N LEU A 380 -29.00 64.97 -24.74
CA LEU A 380 -28.92 65.35 -26.14
C LEU A 380 -30.23 65.98 -26.61
N SER A 381 -31.37 65.45 -26.15
CA SER A 381 -32.68 66.05 -26.42
C SER A 381 -32.82 67.44 -25.81
N LEU A 382 -32.35 67.65 -24.58
CA LEU A 382 -32.36 68.96 -23.92
C LEU A 382 -31.44 69.97 -24.66
N LEU A 383 -30.24 69.54 -25.05
CA LEU A 383 -29.29 70.38 -25.81
C LEU A 383 -29.84 70.76 -27.19
N ASN A 384 -30.37 69.79 -27.94
CA ASN A 384 -30.99 70.04 -29.23
C ASN A 384 -32.24 70.94 -29.09
N GLY A 385 -32.97 70.80 -27.98
CA GLY A 385 -34.05 71.71 -27.60
C GLY A 385 -33.56 73.14 -27.35
N HIS A 386 -32.46 73.31 -26.62
CA HIS A 386 -31.83 74.60 -26.33
C HIS A 386 -31.31 75.30 -27.60
N ILE A 387 -30.62 74.59 -28.51
CA ILE A 387 -30.13 75.18 -29.77
C ILE A 387 -31.28 75.77 -30.61
N ASN A 388 -32.45 75.13 -30.58
CA ASN A 388 -33.64 75.60 -31.28
C ASN A 388 -34.54 76.49 -30.39
N GLY A 389 -34.13 76.78 -29.16
CA GLY A 389 -34.96 77.36 -28.09
C GLY A 389 -35.12 78.88 -28.14
N GLY A 390 -34.37 79.59 -28.99
CA GLY A 390 -34.51 81.05 -29.15
C GLY A 390 -34.15 81.86 -27.89
N ASP A 391 -33.42 81.27 -26.94
CA ASP A 391 -32.84 81.95 -25.77
C ASP A 391 -31.72 82.94 -26.13
N HIS A 392 -31.15 82.79 -27.33
CA HIS A 392 -30.42 83.83 -28.05
C HIS A 392 -31.38 84.63 -28.96
N ASP A 393 -32.35 85.34 -28.38
CA ASP A 393 -33.25 86.21 -29.16
C ASP A 393 -32.60 87.56 -29.53
N ALA A 394 -33.36 88.38 -30.26
CA ALA A 394 -32.95 89.69 -30.77
C ALA A 394 -32.55 90.71 -29.68
N ARG A 395 -32.66 90.39 -28.39
CA ARG A 395 -32.18 91.23 -27.29
C ARG A 395 -30.66 91.15 -27.08
N TYR A 396 -29.98 90.15 -27.67
CA TYR A 396 -28.53 90.00 -27.58
C TYR A 396 -27.83 90.40 -28.88
N TYR A 397 -26.80 91.27 -28.80
CA TYR A 397 -25.99 91.66 -29.95
C TYR A 397 -24.98 90.59 -30.33
N ASN A 398 -24.91 90.25 -31.61
CA ASN A 398 -23.90 89.33 -32.15
C ASN A 398 -22.52 90.01 -32.20
N VAL A 399 -21.45 89.21 -32.06
CA VAL A 399 -20.08 89.69 -32.27
C VAL A 399 -19.95 90.20 -33.71
N GLY A 400 -19.70 91.51 -33.87
CA GLY A 400 -19.55 92.18 -35.17
C GLY A 400 -20.69 93.12 -35.58
N SER A 401 -21.74 93.29 -34.76
CA SER A 401 -22.83 94.25 -35.03
C SER A 401 -22.48 95.67 -34.56
N GLN A 402 -22.84 96.70 -35.35
CA GLN A 402 -22.69 98.13 -35.04
C GLN A 402 -24.02 98.70 -34.51
N VAL A 403 -23.96 99.64 -33.55
CA VAL A 403 -25.13 100.21 -32.86
C VAL A 403 -25.63 101.46 -33.62
N ASP A 404 -26.95 101.55 -33.83
CA ASP A 404 -27.62 102.53 -34.69
C ASP A 404 -27.64 103.98 -34.15
N ASP A 405 -27.08 104.25 -32.96
CA ASP A 405 -27.16 105.54 -32.25
C ASP A 405 -25.79 106.23 -32.01
N ALA A 406 -24.75 105.87 -32.78
CA ALA A 406 -23.52 106.64 -32.80
C ALA A 406 -23.73 108.01 -33.49
N ASP A 407 -23.93 109.05 -32.68
CA ASP A 407 -24.14 110.46 -33.05
C ASP A 407 -23.27 110.94 -34.24
N THR A 408 -23.95 111.47 -35.26
CA THR A 408 -23.32 112.10 -36.44
C THR A 408 -23.47 113.62 -36.30
N LEU A 409 -22.38 114.33 -35.99
CA LEU A 409 -22.42 115.79 -35.90
C LEU A 409 -22.79 116.39 -37.27
N ASP A 410 -23.92 117.10 -37.32
CA ASP A 410 -24.50 117.76 -38.49
C ASP A 410 -24.73 116.86 -39.73
N GLY A 411 -24.96 115.56 -39.50
CA GLY A 411 -25.36 114.63 -40.56
C GLY A 411 -24.27 114.26 -41.57
N GLN A 412 -22.98 114.46 -41.23
CA GLN A 412 -21.85 114.07 -42.08
C GLN A 412 -20.81 113.20 -41.36
N HIS A 413 -20.29 112.22 -42.09
CA HIS A 413 -19.35 111.21 -41.59
C HIS A 413 -17.92 111.77 -41.41
N ALA A 414 -17.16 111.22 -40.44
CA ALA A 414 -15.81 111.66 -40.07
C ALA A 414 -14.78 111.70 -41.22
N SER A 415 -15.05 111.00 -42.34
CA SER A 415 -14.20 110.99 -43.53
C SER A 415 -14.26 112.27 -44.40
N ALA A 416 -15.12 113.25 -44.08
CA ALA A 416 -15.26 114.49 -44.84
C ALA A 416 -14.27 115.62 -44.42
N PHE A 417 -13.55 115.49 -43.30
CA PHE A 417 -12.72 116.56 -42.72
C PHE A 417 -11.24 116.58 -43.16
N ALA A 418 -10.82 115.72 -44.09
CA ALA A 418 -9.40 115.45 -44.35
C ALA A 418 -8.74 116.19 -45.55
N LEU A 419 -9.35 117.23 -46.16
CA LEU A 419 -8.86 117.82 -47.43
C LEU A 419 -8.69 119.35 -47.50
N ALA A 420 -8.53 120.09 -46.40
CA ALA A 420 -8.21 121.53 -46.45
C ALA A 420 -6.69 121.80 -46.40
N GLY A 421 -6.10 122.30 -47.49
CA GLY A 421 -4.69 122.79 -47.57
C GLY A 421 -4.57 124.32 -47.44
N HIS A 422 -3.37 124.82 -47.07
CA HIS A 422 -3.03 126.26 -46.97
C HIS A 422 -1.72 126.60 -47.70
N ASP A 423 -1.64 127.79 -48.31
CA ASP A 423 -0.60 128.22 -49.28
C ASP A 423 0.35 129.31 -48.70
N HIS A 424 1.61 129.36 -49.15
CA HIS A 424 2.68 130.25 -48.64
C HIS A 424 3.37 131.07 -49.78
N ASP A 425 2.98 132.35 -49.93
CA ASP A 425 3.46 133.23 -51.03
C ASP A 425 4.79 133.99 -50.76
N GLY A 426 5.17 134.88 -51.67
CA GLY A 426 6.46 135.59 -51.72
C GLY A 426 6.72 136.60 -50.60
N ARG A 427 5.72 136.94 -49.77
CA ARG A 427 5.86 137.92 -48.68
C ARG A 427 6.60 137.39 -47.46
N TYR A 428 6.79 136.07 -47.37
CA TYR A 428 7.45 135.43 -46.24
C TYR A 428 8.97 135.38 -46.45
N MET A 429 9.71 135.58 -45.36
CA MET A 429 11.17 135.51 -45.35
C MET A 429 11.62 134.08 -45.67
N ARG A 430 12.35 133.90 -46.77
CA ARG A 430 12.82 132.60 -47.26
C ARG A 430 14.32 132.46 -47.02
N ARG A 431 14.74 131.23 -46.73
CA ARG A 431 16.16 130.89 -46.59
C ARG A 431 16.78 130.76 -47.98
N THR A 432 17.65 131.69 -48.35
CA THR A 432 18.32 131.72 -49.66
C THR A 432 19.70 131.05 -49.60
N TYR A 433 20.28 130.92 -48.41
CA TYR A 433 21.52 130.20 -48.20
C TYR A 433 21.51 129.46 -46.86
N LEU A 434 22.10 128.28 -46.85
CA LEU A 434 22.40 127.51 -45.65
C LEU A 434 23.65 126.69 -45.89
N GLN A 435 24.67 126.90 -45.08
CA GLN A 435 25.83 126.02 -45.05
C GLN A 435 26.38 125.95 -43.64
N SER A 436 27.00 124.83 -43.30
CA SER A 436 27.74 124.67 -42.07
C SER A 436 29.12 124.13 -42.36
N ASP A 437 30.10 124.53 -41.57
CA ASP A 437 31.46 124.04 -41.73
C ASP A 437 32.26 124.14 -40.43
N VAL A 438 33.39 123.45 -40.38
CA VAL A 438 34.34 123.51 -39.28
C VAL A 438 35.24 124.73 -39.41
N PHE A 439 35.37 125.49 -38.31
CA PHE A 439 36.23 126.66 -38.18
C PHE A 439 37.23 126.43 -37.05
N ALA A 440 38.52 126.42 -37.39
CA ALA A 440 39.60 126.39 -36.41
C ALA A 440 39.60 127.64 -35.52
N ALA A 441 40.20 127.53 -34.34
CA ALA A 441 40.37 128.65 -33.43
C ALA A 441 41.11 129.82 -34.12
N GLY A 442 40.53 131.02 -34.08
CA GLY A 442 41.06 132.23 -34.73
C GLY A 442 40.76 132.37 -36.23
N GLN A 443 40.18 131.36 -36.89
CA GLN A 443 40.01 131.34 -38.35
C GLN A 443 38.91 132.31 -38.81
N SER A 444 39.21 133.11 -39.86
CA SER A 444 38.23 133.89 -40.62
C SER A 444 38.08 133.33 -42.03
N ARG A 445 36.84 133.17 -42.50
CA ARG A 445 36.54 132.61 -43.82
C ARG A 445 35.33 133.26 -44.46
N VAL A 446 35.41 133.41 -45.78
CA VAL A 446 34.27 133.72 -46.64
C VAL A 446 33.39 132.49 -46.77
N MET A 447 32.12 132.60 -46.38
CA MET A 447 31.18 131.47 -46.46
C MET A 447 30.49 131.40 -47.82
N THR A 448 30.04 132.54 -48.31
CA THR A 448 29.40 132.62 -49.62
C THR A 448 29.45 134.05 -50.15
N THR A 449 29.22 134.16 -51.45
CA THR A 449 28.88 135.39 -52.13
C THR A 449 27.43 135.29 -52.62
N LEU A 450 26.65 136.34 -52.38
CA LEU A 450 25.24 136.46 -52.70
C LEU A 450 25.06 137.61 -53.71
N GLU A 451 24.14 137.42 -54.65
CA GLU A 451 23.78 138.43 -55.67
C GLU A 451 23.25 139.69 -55.00
N ASP A 452 22.41 139.52 -53.97
CA ASP A 452 21.76 140.59 -53.24
C ASP A 452 22.13 140.62 -51.76
N ARG A 453 21.90 141.78 -51.13
CA ARG A 453 22.09 141.93 -49.69
C ARG A 453 21.06 141.06 -48.94
N PRO A 454 21.48 140.16 -48.04
CA PRO A 454 20.54 139.42 -47.20
C PRO A 454 19.86 140.33 -46.17
N ASP A 455 18.57 140.11 -45.91
CA ASP A 455 17.79 140.84 -44.88
C ASP A 455 18.20 140.39 -43.47
N LEU A 456 18.51 139.11 -43.32
CA LEU A 456 18.97 138.52 -42.07
C LEU A 456 20.04 137.46 -42.33
N VAL A 457 21.13 137.52 -41.58
CA VAL A 457 22.10 136.43 -41.47
C VAL A 457 22.04 135.91 -40.04
N THR A 458 21.80 134.62 -39.89
CA THR A 458 21.89 133.95 -38.59
C THR A 458 23.13 133.07 -38.56
N VAL A 459 23.73 132.99 -37.38
CA VAL A 459 24.85 132.11 -37.10
C VAL A 459 24.52 131.30 -35.89
N SER A 460 24.85 130.02 -35.96
CA SER A 460 24.78 129.11 -34.83
C SER A 460 25.97 128.17 -34.88
N TYR A 461 26.31 127.55 -33.77
CA TYR A 461 27.48 126.69 -33.71
C TYR A 461 27.24 125.46 -32.85
N ASN A 462 28.00 124.42 -33.12
CA ASN A 462 28.11 123.25 -32.30
C ASN A 462 29.57 123.12 -31.86
N TYR A 463 29.81 122.62 -30.66
CA TYR A 463 31.14 122.10 -30.34
C TYR A 463 31.41 120.87 -31.19
N LEU A 464 32.68 120.63 -31.50
CA LEU A 464 33.12 119.40 -32.13
C LEU A 464 33.56 118.41 -31.06
N SER A 465 33.13 117.16 -31.21
CA SER A 465 33.65 116.04 -30.44
C SER A 465 34.18 115.00 -31.43
N SER A 466 35.49 114.77 -31.40
CA SER A 466 36.17 113.85 -32.34
C SER A 466 35.89 114.16 -33.83
N GLY A 467 35.85 115.45 -34.19
CA GLY A 467 35.64 115.91 -35.57
C GLY A 467 34.19 115.93 -36.06
N VAL A 468 33.21 115.56 -35.22
CA VAL A 468 31.78 115.57 -35.58
C VAL A 468 31.04 116.62 -34.73
N PRO A 469 30.09 117.38 -35.33
CA PRO A 469 29.29 118.34 -34.58
C PRO A 469 28.48 117.64 -33.49
N GLN A 470 28.58 118.11 -32.26
CA GLN A 470 27.74 117.62 -31.16
C GLN A 470 26.26 117.87 -31.48
N ALA A 471 25.35 117.12 -30.85
CA ALA A 471 23.91 117.26 -31.09
C ALA A 471 23.36 118.65 -30.73
N THR A 472 24.02 119.37 -29.82
CA THR A 472 23.56 120.67 -29.33
C THR A 472 24.08 121.81 -30.21
N THR A 473 23.16 122.44 -30.94
CA THR A 473 23.40 123.70 -31.67
C THR A 473 23.07 124.90 -30.79
N TYR A 474 24.03 125.79 -30.62
CA TYR A 474 23.91 127.04 -29.90
C TYR A 474 23.69 128.20 -30.87
N ILE A 475 22.55 128.87 -30.76
CA ILE A 475 22.23 130.10 -31.52
C ILE A 475 22.62 131.36 -30.72
N ARG A 476 22.67 131.24 -29.38
CA ARG A 476 23.14 132.26 -28.42
C ARG A 476 23.85 131.59 -27.23
N GLY A 477 24.86 130.75 -27.50
CA GLY A 477 25.68 130.11 -26.47
C GLY A 477 26.85 130.96 -26.00
N ALA A 478 27.64 130.41 -25.07
CA ALA A 478 28.75 131.10 -24.41
C ALA A 478 29.81 131.68 -25.36
N LEU A 479 30.04 131.05 -26.52
CA LEU A 479 31.01 131.49 -27.53
C LEU A 479 30.40 132.37 -28.63
N THR A 480 29.10 132.70 -28.55
CA THR A 480 28.46 133.61 -29.52
C THR A 480 29.16 134.97 -29.60
N PRO A 481 29.60 135.60 -28.49
CA PRO A 481 30.38 136.85 -28.55
C PRO A 481 31.71 136.69 -29.31
N ASP A 482 32.24 135.47 -29.38
CA ASP A 482 33.50 135.14 -30.06
C ASP A 482 33.29 134.76 -31.52
N ILE A 483 32.05 134.58 -31.99
CA ILE A 483 31.75 134.34 -33.40
C ILE A 483 31.26 135.63 -34.03
N ARG A 484 32.04 136.15 -34.97
CA ARG A 484 31.67 137.34 -35.73
C ARG A 484 31.21 136.92 -37.11
N ALA A 485 30.08 137.45 -37.55
CA ALA A 485 29.65 137.37 -38.93
C ALA A 485 29.26 138.75 -39.42
N TRP A 486 29.68 139.05 -40.64
CA TRP A 486 29.38 140.32 -41.27
C TRP A 486 29.21 140.13 -42.76
N VAL A 487 28.54 141.12 -43.36
CA VAL A 487 28.30 141.19 -44.80
C VAL A 487 29.07 142.37 -45.35
N THR A 488 29.92 142.11 -46.34
CA THR A 488 30.71 143.15 -47.01
C THR A 488 30.26 143.25 -48.45
N LYS A 489 29.96 144.47 -48.93
CA LYS A 489 29.73 144.71 -50.36
C LYS A 489 31.08 144.64 -51.10
N GLN A 490 31.18 143.78 -52.10
CA GLN A 490 32.36 143.66 -52.96
C GLN A 490 32.34 144.75 -54.03
N SER A 491 33.49 145.36 -54.34
CA SER A 491 33.60 146.45 -55.30
C SER A 491 33.41 145.93 -56.74
N ALA A 492 32.18 146.05 -57.24
CA ALA A 492 31.74 146.19 -58.63
C ALA A 492 32.53 145.44 -59.74
N SER A 493 32.04 144.26 -60.13
CA SER A 493 31.80 143.86 -61.54
C SER A 493 31.55 142.34 -61.76
N GLY A 494 31.01 141.62 -60.79
CA GLY A 494 30.61 140.22 -61.00
C GLY A 494 29.36 139.91 -60.19
N ASP A 495 28.48 139.05 -60.73
CA ASP A 495 27.08 138.78 -60.34
C ASP A 495 26.77 138.54 -58.84
N LYS A 496 27.75 138.58 -57.96
CA LYS A 496 27.61 138.39 -56.51
C LYS A 496 28.18 139.58 -55.73
N ASP A 497 27.33 140.56 -55.44
CA ASP A 497 27.72 141.85 -54.85
C ASP A 497 28.03 141.79 -53.35
N TYR A 498 27.57 140.78 -52.61
CA TYR A 498 27.69 140.73 -51.14
C TYR A 498 28.35 139.46 -50.64
N GLN A 499 29.35 139.62 -49.79
CA GLN A 499 30.11 138.52 -49.20
C GLN A 499 29.74 138.33 -47.73
N VAL A 500 29.28 137.13 -47.36
CA VAL A 500 29.08 136.74 -45.96
C VAL A 500 30.38 136.13 -45.44
N THR A 501 30.99 136.78 -44.45
CA THR A 501 32.24 136.33 -43.82
C THR A 501 31.97 135.98 -42.37
N VAL A 502 32.55 134.87 -41.92
CA VAL A 502 32.46 134.43 -40.52
C VAL A 502 33.86 134.23 -39.95
N GLN A 503 34.02 134.59 -38.69
CA GLN A 503 35.25 134.41 -37.93
C GLN A 503 34.96 133.78 -36.57
N ASN A 504 35.72 132.75 -36.24
CA ASN A 504 35.75 132.13 -34.92
C ASN A 504 36.93 132.72 -34.12
N LEU A 505 36.66 133.60 -33.16
CA LEU A 505 37.69 134.17 -32.27
C LEU A 505 37.87 133.34 -30.99
N SER A 506 37.10 132.28 -30.80
CA SER A 506 37.25 131.42 -29.63
C SER A 506 38.54 130.59 -29.72
N SER A 507 38.99 130.08 -28.58
CA SER A 507 40.13 129.15 -28.51
C SER A 507 39.78 127.73 -28.96
N SER A 508 38.54 127.47 -29.37
CA SER A 508 38.02 126.14 -29.69
C SER A 508 37.70 126.02 -31.17
N GLU A 509 37.85 124.81 -31.72
CA GLU A 509 37.33 124.47 -33.05
C GLU A 509 35.81 124.29 -32.99
N LEU A 510 35.07 124.96 -33.88
CA LEU A 510 33.61 124.99 -33.86
C LEU A 510 33.02 124.60 -35.22
N TYR A 511 31.90 123.88 -35.20
CA TYR A 511 31.10 123.67 -36.40
C TYR A 511 30.05 124.78 -36.49
N ILE A 512 30.24 125.73 -37.40
CA ILE A 512 29.44 126.94 -37.50
C ILE A 512 28.48 126.83 -38.68
N ASN A 513 27.19 126.94 -38.39
CA ASN A 513 26.11 127.04 -39.36
C ASN A 513 25.78 128.51 -39.63
N VAL A 514 25.74 128.86 -40.91
CA VAL A 514 25.39 130.18 -41.41
C VAL A 514 24.20 130.05 -42.34
N ALA A 515 23.14 130.78 -42.02
CA ALA A 515 21.97 130.88 -42.86
C ALA A 515 21.74 132.34 -43.24
N ALA A 516 21.49 132.58 -44.53
CA ALA A 516 21.06 133.89 -45.01
C ALA A 516 19.61 133.80 -45.48
N TYR A 517 18.84 134.82 -45.12
CA TYR A 517 17.43 134.94 -45.43
C TYR A 517 17.16 136.22 -46.19
N ARG A 518 16.17 136.15 -47.07
CA ARG A 518 15.66 137.29 -47.81
C ARG A 518 14.16 137.16 -47.98
N VAL A 519 13.44 138.28 -47.96
CA VAL A 519 12.06 138.33 -48.46
C VAL A 519 12.12 138.43 -49.98
N GLY A 520 11.39 137.54 -50.68
CA GLY A 520 11.33 137.58 -52.14
C GLY A 520 10.62 138.85 -52.60
N THR A 521 11.24 139.62 -53.49
CA THR A 521 10.55 140.72 -54.21
C THR A 521 9.61 140.17 -55.25
#